data_AF-A0A3L6EIM2-F1
#
_entry.id   AF-A0A3L6EIM2-F1
#
_cell.length_a   1.000
_cell.length_b   1.000
_cell.length_c   1.000
_cell.angle_alpha   90.00
_cell.angle_beta   90.00
_cell.angle_gamma   90.00
#
_symmetry.space_group_name_H-M   'P 1'
#
loop_
_entity.id
_entity.type
_entity.pdbx_description
1 polymer ?
#
loop_
_entity_poly.entity_id
_entity_poly.type
_entity_poly.pdbx_seq_one_letter_code
_entity_poly.pdbx_strand_id
1 'polypeptide(L)'
;MSRVAKVGKGLSKDDKAQKIALQHWLEAIDPCHRYDHNLHLYYDILCASSSCKPFFYWLDVGKGRDLHHQKCPRSKLNSQLIMYLGPNERAAYEVVVEEGRLLYKQSGDLVNTNEESKWIFVLSTSKSQYVRLQSECSVQLAF
;
A
#
# COMPACT_ATOMS: atom_id res chain seq x y z
N MET A 1 12.31 32.22 -5.76
CA MET A 1 13.14 31.00 -5.93
C MET A 1 12.23 29.80 -6.03
N SER A 2 12.17 29.13 -7.19
CA SER A 2 11.31 27.96 -7.38
C SER A 2 11.95 26.72 -6.76
N ARG A 3 11.27 26.08 -5.81
CA ARG A 3 11.62 24.74 -5.34
C ARG A 3 10.67 23.75 -6.00
N VAL A 4 11.02 23.31 -7.20
CA VAL A 4 10.41 22.10 -7.77
C VAL A 4 11.03 20.93 -7.03
N ALA A 5 10.34 20.38 -6.04
CA ALA A 5 10.66 19.07 -5.52
C ALA A 5 10.39 18.07 -6.65
N LYS A 6 11.45 17.56 -7.29
CA LYS A 6 11.38 16.39 -8.17
C LYS A 6 10.96 15.18 -7.33
N VAL A 7 9.68 15.08 -7.00
CA VAL A 7 9.10 13.85 -6.47
C VAL A 7 8.75 12.99 -7.67
N GLY A 8 9.39 11.83 -7.78
CA GLY A 8 8.85 10.72 -8.56
C GLY A 8 9.70 10.18 -9.71
N LYS A 9 10.85 9.58 -9.43
CA LYS A 9 11.25 8.37 -10.18
C LYS A 9 11.47 7.17 -9.26
N GLY A 10 11.32 7.36 -7.94
CA GLY A 10 11.76 6.36 -6.97
C GLY A 10 13.21 5.94 -7.23
N LEU A 11 13.56 4.70 -6.90
CA LEU A 11 14.85 4.07 -7.23
C LEU A 11 14.83 3.39 -8.62
N SER A 12 13.79 3.60 -9.42
CA SER A 12 13.62 2.84 -10.67
C SER A 12 14.54 3.38 -11.78
N LYS A 13 15.24 2.44 -12.43
CA LYS A 13 16.07 2.69 -13.62
C LYS A 13 15.27 2.58 -14.92
N ASP A 14 14.01 2.12 -14.86
CA ASP A 14 13.15 2.00 -16.04
C ASP A 14 12.58 3.37 -16.43
N ASP A 15 12.78 3.76 -17.69
CA ASP A 15 12.28 5.01 -18.24
C ASP A 15 10.77 5.02 -18.45
N LYS A 16 10.11 3.86 -18.39
CA LYS A 16 8.64 3.72 -18.40
C LYS A 16 8.02 3.64 -17.01
N ALA A 17 8.82 3.70 -15.95
CA ALA A 17 8.32 3.63 -14.58
C ALA A 17 7.36 4.80 -14.29
N GLN A 18 6.15 4.48 -13.84
CA GLN A 18 5.18 5.48 -13.41
C GLN A 18 5.46 5.91 -11.97
N LYS A 19 5.18 7.19 -11.68
CA LYS A 19 5.18 7.69 -10.32
C LYS A 19 4.05 7.00 -9.56
N ILE A 20 4.34 6.48 -8.36
CA ILE A 20 3.27 6.15 -7.41
C ILE A 20 2.40 7.40 -7.26
N ALA A 21 1.09 7.24 -7.44
CA ALA A 21 0.14 8.32 -7.22
C ALA A 21 0.42 8.93 -5.83
N LEU A 22 0.44 10.26 -5.72
CA LEU A 22 0.75 10.97 -4.46
C LEU A 22 -0.09 10.45 -3.29
N GLN A 23 -1.28 9.93 -3.59
CA GLN A 23 -2.21 9.28 -2.66
C GLN A 23 -1.64 8.00 -1.99
N HIS A 24 -0.84 7.17 -2.63
CA HIS A 24 -0.33 5.95 -1.95
C HIS A 24 1.05 6.14 -1.29
N TRP A 25 1.66 7.32 -1.44
CA TRP A 25 3.02 7.54 -0.96
C TRP A 25 3.13 7.47 0.57
N LEU A 26 2.12 7.96 1.30
CA LEU A 26 2.16 7.98 2.78
C LEU A 26 2.28 6.57 3.36
N GLU A 27 1.49 5.61 2.87
CA GLU A 27 1.57 4.22 3.32
C GLU A 27 2.92 3.57 3.00
N ALA A 28 3.46 3.83 1.80
CA ALA A 28 4.75 3.29 1.38
C ALA A 28 5.93 3.77 2.23
N ILE A 29 5.84 4.97 2.84
CA ILE A 29 6.90 5.54 3.67
C ILE A 29 6.58 5.54 5.17
N ASP A 30 5.38 5.11 5.56
CA ASP A 30 4.99 4.96 6.97
C ASP A 30 5.68 3.73 7.56
N PRO A 31 6.53 3.87 8.59
CA PRO A 31 7.18 2.72 9.23
C PRO A 31 6.18 1.74 9.86
N CYS A 32 5.00 2.22 10.25
CA CYS A 32 3.95 1.37 10.81
C CYS A 32 3.06 0.74 9.73
N HIS A 33 3.24 1.11 8.45
CA HIS A 33 2.40 0.69 7.33
C HIS A 33 0.90 0.84 7.60
N ARG A 34 0.48 1.96 8.19
CA ARG A 34 -0.96 2.23 8.37
C ARG A 34 -1.61 2.45 7.02
N TYR A 35 -2.88 2.05 6.93
CA TYR A 35 -3.66 2.16 5.71
C TYR A 35 -3.72 3.62 5.21
N ASP A 36 -3.31 3.84 3.97
CA ASP A 36 -3.14 5.16 3.36
C ASP A 36 -4.38 6.06 3.48
N HIS A 37 -5.57 5.53 3.22
CA HIS A 37 -6.82 6.31 3.23
C HIS A 37 -7.09 6.88 4.61
N ASN A 38 -6.70 6.17 5.66
CA ASN A 38 -6.81 6.67 7.03
C ASN A 38 -5.73 7.72 7.31
N LEU A 39 -4.51 7.55 6.82
CA LEU A 39 -3.42 8.53 6.97
C LEU A 39 -3.77 9.87 6.30
N HIS A 40 -4.40 9.86 5.13
CA HIS A 40 -4.77 11.08 4.41
C HIS A 40 -5.72 11.98 5.19
N LEU A 41 -6.67 11.41 5.94
CA LEU A 41 -7.57 12.19 6.79
C LEU A 41 -6.82 13.05 7.81
N TYR A 42 -5.69 12.57 8.31
CA TYR A 42 -4.84 13.32 9.24
C TYR A 42 -3.86 14.24 8.49
N TYR A 43 -3.42 13.86 7.30
CA TYR A 43 -2.58 14.69 6.46
C TYR A 43 -3.30 15.98 6.03
N ASP A 44 -4.59 15.90 5.70
CA ASP A 44 -5.42 17.07 5.40
C ASP A 44 -5.48 18.05 6.57
N ILE A 45 -5.61 17.54 7.81
CA ILE A 45 -5.60 18.36 9.02
C ILE A 45 -4.24 19.04 9.20
N LEU A 46 -3.14 18.31 9.00
CA LEU A 46 -1.80 18.91 9.06
C LEU A 46 -1.66 20.03 8.03
N CYS A 47 -2.11 19.80 6.78
CA CYS A 47 -2.05 20.78 5.71
C CYS A 47 -2.85 22.05 6.02
N ALA A 48 -3.98 21.92 6.72
CA ALA A 48 -4.79 23.05 7.17
C ALA A 48 -4.21 23.75 8.42
N SER A 49 -3.21 23.17 9.07
CA SER A 49 -2.58 23.71 10.28
C SER A 49 -1.37 24.61 9.97
N SER A 50 -0.94 25.41 10.96
CA SER A 50 0.30 26.20 10.88
C SER A 50 1.57 25.40 11.19
N SER A 51 1.50 24.07 11.24
CA SER A 51 2.64 23.22 11.60
C SER A 51 3.60 23.03 10.42
N CYS A 52 4.89 23.24 10.64
CA CYS A 52 5.95 22.95 9.67
C CYS A 52 6.70 21.63 9.98
N LYS A 53 6.15 20.78 10.84
CA LYS A 53 6.77 19.51 11.22
C LYS A 53 6.51 18.44 10.16
N PRO A 54 7.45 17.48 9.95
CA PRO A 54 7.18 16.30 9.11
C PRO A 54 5.92 15.56 9.58
N PHE A 55 5.18 14.98 8.64
CA PHE A 55 3.86 14.41 8.91
C PHE A 55 3.85 13.37 10.04
N PHE A 56 4.66 12.32 9.96
CA PHE A 56 4.69 11.28 10.99
C PHE A 56 5.17 11.78 12.35
N TYR A 57 6.13 12.72 12.37
CA TYR A 57 6.51 13.37 13.63
C TYR A 57 5.32 14.12 14.24
N TRP A 58 4.63 14.93 13.43
CA TRP A 58 3.45 15.66 13.89
C TRP A 58 2.35 14.71 14.38
N LEU A 59 2.12 13.62 13.67
CA LEU A 59 1.06 12.64 13.91
C LEU A 59 1.31 11.78 15.15
N ASP A 60 2.55 11.34 15.39
CA ASP A 60 2.84 10.34 16.42
C ASP A 60 3.49 10.91 17.69
N VAL A 61 4.18 12.05 17.58
CA VAL A 61 4.90 12.68 18.70
C VAL A 61 4.42 14.11 18.98
N GLY A 62 4.06 14.83 17.91
CA GLY A 62 3.74 16.25 17.97
C GLY A 62 2.27 16.55 18.30
N LYS A 63 1.81 17.71 17.83
CA LYS A 63 0.46 18.24 18.11
C LYS A 63 -0.68 17.38 17.56
N GLY A 64 -0.41 16.51 16.59
CA GLY A 64 -1.41 15.61 16.02
C GLY A 64 -1.63 14.33 16.83
N ARG A 65 -0.79 14.03 17.83
CA ARG A 65 -0.81 12.76 18.58
C ARG A 65 -2.15 12.47 19.25
N ASP A 66 -2.70 13.49 19.91
CA ASP A 66 -3.92 13.40 20.72
C ASP A 66 -5.16 13.85 19.92
N LEU A 67 -5.02 14.04 18.60
CA LEU A 67 -6.11 14.40 17.70
C LEU A 67 -6.86 13.15 17.24
N HIS A 68 -8.19 13.22 17.20
CA HIS A 68 -9.05 12.16 16.70
C HIS A 68 -9.91 12.65 15.53
N HIS A 69 -9.78 12.01 14.36
CA HIS A 69 -10.64 12.30 13.22
C HIS A 69 -11.98 11.55 13.33
N GLN A 70 -13.11 12.20 13.03
CA GLN A 70 -14.46 11.63 13.21
C GLN A 70 -14.65 10.28 12.48
N LYS A 71 -14.22 10.18 11.23
CA LYS A 71 -14.32 8.94 10.42
C LYS A 71 -13.28 7.87 10.76
N CYS A 72 -12.19 8.28 11.41
CA CYS A 72 -11.05 7.42 11.69
C CYS A 72 -10.38 7.85 12.99
N PRO A 73 -10.89 7.42 14.16
CA PRO A 73 -10.22 7.64 15.44
C PRO A 73 -8.81 7.04 15.45
N ARG A 74 -7.92 7.52 16.32
CA ARG A 74 -6.53 7.00 16.43
C ARG A 74 -6.46 5.49 16.62
N SER A 75 -7.40 4.89 17.37
CA SER A 75 -7.46 3.43 17.53
C SER A 75 -7.63 2.70 16.20
N LYS A 76 -8.55 3.19 15.34
CA LYS A 76 -8.77 2.64 13.99
C LYS A 76 -7.58 2.87 13.06
N LEU A 77 -7.00 4.07 13.10
CA LEU A 77 -5.81 4.39 12.31
C LEU A 77 -4.64 3.45 12.64
N ASN A 78 -4.44 3.17 13.93
CA ASN A 78 -3.34 2.30 14.40
C ASN A 78 -3.64 0.81 14.25
N SER A 79 -4.92 0.40 14.15
CA SER A 79 -5.29 -1.00 13.98
C SER A 79 -5.36 -1.45 12.52
N GLN A 80 -5.65 -0.53 11.59
CA GLN A 80 -5.75 -0.84 10.16
C GLN A 80 -4.40 -0.67 9.48
N LEU A 81 -3.65 -1.77 9.44
CA LEU A 81 -2.30 -1.84 8.87
C LEU A 81 -2.30 -2.60 7.55
N ILE A 82 -1.29 -2.32 6.73
CA ILE A 82 -0.91 -3.05 5.54
C ILE A 82 0.25 -3.97 5.87
N MET A 83 0.06 -5.26 5.59
CA MET A 83 1.13 -6.23 5.70
C MET A 83 1.74 -6.47 4.33
N TYR A 84 3.06 -6.34 4.24
CA TYR A 84 3.83 -6.61 3.02
C TYR A 84 4.40 -8.02 3.09
N LEU A 85 3.93 -8.90 2.19
CA LEU A 85 4.45 -10.27 2.12
C LEU A 85 5.84 -10.32 1.49
N GLY A 86 6.79 -10.94 2.18
CA GLY A 86 8.13 -11.19 1.68
C GLY A 86 8.16 -12.26 0.57
N PRO A 87 9.32 -12.47 -0.09
CA PRO A 87 9.46 -13.40 -1.21
C PRO A 87 8.95 -14.83 -0.92
N ASN A 88 9.23 -15.35 0.28
CA ASN A 88 8.80 -16.69 0.69
C ASN A 88 7.29 -16.75 0.94
N GLU A 89 6.73 -15.75 1.59
CA GLU A 89 5.30 -15.69 1.93
C GLU A 89 4.45 -15.50 0.68
N ARG A 90 4.92 -14.71 -0.29
CA ARG A 90 4.20 -14.48 -1.55
C ARG A 90 4.29 -15.66 -2.52
N ALA A 91 5.25 -16.56 -2.36
CA ALA A 91 5.45 -17.71 -3.26
C ALA A 91 4.22 -18.62 -3.36
N ALA A 92 3.43 -18.74 -2.28
CA ALA A 92 2.19 -19.49 -2.26
C ALA A 92 1.09 -18.90 -3.17
N TYR A 93 1.22 -17.63 -3.55
CA TYR A 93 0.26 -16.91 -4.38
C TYR A 93 0.77 -16.68 -5.81
N GLU A 94 1.95 -17.18 -6.18
CA GLU A 94 2.48 -17.06 -7.54
C GLU A 94 1.61 -17.87 -8.51
N VAL A 95 1.28 -17.28 -9.66
CA VAL A 95 0.46 -17.92 -10.68
C VAL A 95 1.18 -17.98 -12.02
N VAL A 96 0.81 -18.99 -12.81
CA VAL A 96 1.23 -19.17 -14.21
C VAL A 96 0.00 -19.20 -15.12
N VAL A 97 0.19 -18.85 -16.39
CA VAL A 97 -0.87 -18.94 -17.40
C VAL A 97 -0.66 -20.21 -18.22
N GLU A 98 -1.62 -21.13 -18.16
CA GLU A 98 -1.68 -22.31 -19.04
C GLU A 98 -3.03 -22.35 -19.74
N GLU A 99 -3.02 -22.55 -21.05
CA GLU A 99 -4.23 -22.59 -21.90
C GLU A 99 -5.17 -21.38 -21.69
N GLY A 100 -4.60 -20.21 -21.41
CA GLY A 100 -5.34 -18.97 -21.16
C GLY A 100 -6.01 -18.88 -19.78
N ARG A 101 -5.71 -19.80 -18.87
CA ARG A 101 -6.21 -19.82 -17.48
C ARG A 101 -5.08 -19.60 -16.49
N LEU A 102 -5.41 -19.08 -15.31
CA LEU A 102 -4.46 -18.89 -14.22
C LEU A 102 -4.43 -20.13 -13.32
N LEU A 103 -3.23 -20.60 -13.00
CA LEU A 103 -3.01 -21.70 -12.07
C LEU A 103 -2.01 -21.28 -11.00
N TYR A 104 -2.25 -21.68 -9.75
CA TYR A 104 -1.26 -21.49 -8.69
C TYR A 104 -0.03 -22.36 -8.98
N LYS A 105 1.15 -21.73 -9.05
CA LYS A 105 2.39 -22.40 -9.46
C LYS A 105 2.80 -23.55 -8.53
N GLN A 106 2.50 -23.44 -7.24
CA GLN A 106 2.87 -24.47 -6.26
C GLN A 106 1.95 -25.69 -6.30
N SER A 107 0.64 -25.50 -6.42
CA SER A 107 -0.33 -26.60 -6.36
C SER A 107 -0.78 -27.10 -7.72
N GLY A 108 -0.70 -26.27 -8.76
CA GLY A 108 -1.31 -26.52 -10.06
C GLY A 108 -2.83 -26.32 -10.07
N ASP A 109 -3.42 -25.81 -8.99
CA ASP A 109 -4.87 -25.59 -8.94
C ASP A 109 -5.27 -24.37 -9.75
N LEU A 110 -6.43 -24.45 -10.39
CA LEU A 110 -7.04 -23.32 -11.08
C LEU A 110 -7.38 -22.20 -10.08
N VAL A 111 -7.05 -20.97 -10.44
CA VAL A 111 -7.51 -19.78 -9.71
C VAL A 111 -8.99 -19.59 -10.00
N ASN A 112 -9.84 -19.86 -9.01
CA ASN A 112 -11.28 -19.64 -9.11
C ASN A 112 -11.66 -18.31 -8.44
N THR A 113 -12.10 -17.34 -9.25
CA THR A 113 -12.55 -16.02 -8.78
C THR A 113 -14.06 -15.90 -8.89
N ASN A 114 -14.70 -15.30 -7.88
CA ASN A 114 -16.11 -14.92 -7.93
C ASN A 114 -16.28 -13.39 -7.85
N GLU A 115 -17.44 -12.89 -8.24
CA GLU A 115 -17.78 -11.45 -8.24
C GLU A 115 -18.03 -10.89 -6.83
N GLU A 116 -18.30 -11.76 -5.86
CA GLU A 116 -18.61 -11.38 -4.47
C GLU A 116 -17.34 -11.05 -3.66
N SER A 117 -16.17 -11.40 -4.21
CA SER A 117 -14.89 -11.29 -3.54
C SER A 117 -14.01 -10.21 -4.14
N LYS A 118 -13.22 -9.56 -3.29
CA LYS A 118 -12.15 -8.68 -3.74
C LYS A 118 -10.87 -9.48 -3.90
N TRP A 119 -10.18 -9.26 -5.01
CA TRP A 119 -8.96 -9.97 -5.37
C TRP A 119 -7.82 -8.99 -5.55
N ILE A 120 -6.63 -9.42 -5.14
CA ILE A 120 -5.39 -8.69 -5.29
C ILE A 120 -4.60 -9.36 -6.40
N PHE A 121 -4.25 -8.57 -7.41
CA PHE A 121 -3.40 -8.98 -8.53
C PHE A 121 -2.12 -8.14 -8.49
N VAL A 122 -0.97 -8.80 -8.47
CA VAL A 122 0.33 -8.13 -8.44
C VAL A 122 1.23 -8.70 -9.52
N LEU A 123 1.87 -7.80 -10.26
CA LEU A 123 2.93 -8.11 -11.20
C LEU A 123 4.25 -7.58 -10.63
N SER A 124 5.21 -8.47 -10.39
CA SER A 124 6.53 -8.07 -9.91
C SER A 124 7.35 -7.41 -11.02
N THR A 125 8.44 -6.74 -10.61
CA THR A 125 9.43 -6.19 -11.55
C THR A 125 10.15 -7.27 -12.37
N SER A 126 10.17 -8.52 -11.88
CA SER A 126 10.66 -9.70 -12.59
C SER A 126 9.60 -10.36 -13.47
N LYS A 127 8.42 -9.73 -13.65
CA LYS A 127 7.27 -10.22 -14.43
C LYS A 127 6.59 -11.48 -13.89
N SER A 128 6.84 -11.86 -12.63
CA SER A 128 6.05 -12.89 -11.95
C SER A 128 4.68 -12.32 -11.59
N GLN A 129 3.63 -13.12 -11.76
CA GLN A 129 2.26 -12.76 -11.42
C GLN A 129 1.84 -13.44 -10.12
N TYR A 130 1.07 -12.72 -9.32
CA TYR A 130 0.54 -13.21 -8.06
C TYR A 130 -0.93 -12.85 -7.91
N VAL A 131 -1.72 -13.78 -7.39
CA VAL A 131 -3.16 -13.60 -7.19
C VAL A 131 -3.55 -14.10 -5.81
N ARG A 132 -4.33 -13.31 -5.09
CA ARG A 132 -4.83 -13.67 -3.76
C ARG A 132 -6.19 -13.04 -3.48
N LEU A 133 -7.03 -13.75 -2.73
CA LEU A 133 -8.24 -13.21 -2.12
C LEU A 133 -7.91 -12.16 -1.03
N GLN A 134 -8.56 -11.00 -1.08
CA GLN A 134 -8.42 -9.98 -0.05
C GLN A 134 -9.16 -10.41 1.23
N SER A 135 -8.41 -10.65 2.31
CA SER A 135 -8.94 -10.90 3.66
C SER A 135 -9.17 -9.61 4.45
N GLU A 136 -9.79 -9.69 5.64
CA GLU A 136 -10.10 -8.53 6.50
C GLU A 136 -8.89 -7.64 6.85
N CYS A 137 -7.70 -8.23 7.00
CA CYS A 137 -6.45 -7.46 6.94
C CYS A 137 -6.11 -7.18 5.49
N SER A 138 -5.95 -5.89 5.16
CA SER A 138 -5.46 -5.47 3.84
C SER A 138 -4.00 -5.85 3.70
N VAL A 139 -3.74 -7.08 3.26
CA VAL A 139 -2.39 -7.56 2.96
C VAL A 139 -2.05 -7.12 1.55
N GLN A 140 -0.93 -6.43 1.36
CA GLN A 140 -0.39 -6.15 0.04
C GLN A 140 0.77 -7.12 -0.24
N LEU A 141 0.87 -7.59 -1.47
CA LEU A 141 2.06 -8.31 -1.89
C LEU A 141 3.12 -7.25 -2.16
N ALA A 142 4.22 -7.27 -1.41
CA ALA A 142 5.32 -6.34 -1.67
C ALA A 142 5.89 -6.58 -3.08
N PHE A 143 6.30 -5.49 -3.72
CA PHE A 143 6.89 -5.47 -5.07
C PHE A 143 8.25 -6.18 -5.11
#